data_AF-A0A1I3G5P1-F1
#
_entry.id   AF-A0A1I3G5P1-F1
#
_cell.length_a   1.000
_cell.length_b   1.000
_cell.length_c   1.000
_cell.angle_alpha   90.00
_cell.angle_beta   90.00
_cell.angle_gamma   90.00
#
_symmetry.space_group_name_H-M   'P 1'
#
loop_
_entity.id
_entity.type
_entity.pdbx_description
1 polymer ?
#
loop_
_entity_poly.entity_id
_entity_poly.type
_entity_poly.pdbx_seq_one_letter_code
_entity_poly.pdbx_strand_id
1 'polypeptide(L)'
;MKILLFLHLLGVVIWVGGMFFAYMVLRPTAAQLLDSPLRLKLWHGVFSRFFPWVFLSVGLILASGLYMIMQMGGFMAVRLYIHLMFALGLVMMLIFIYVFFSTFKNLNYHITREEWSSAGMVLGQIRLLIGINLILGMVTITVAVLGGST
;
A
#
# COMPACT_ATOMS: atom_id res chain seq x y z
N MET A 1 -11.39 13.30 18.30
CA MET A 1 -10.05 13.36 17.68
C MET A 1 -9.17 12.14 17.98
N LYS A 2 -8.83 11.81 19.23
CA LYS A 2 -7.85 10.75 19.56
C LYS A 2 -8.15 9.37 18.93
N ILE A 3 -9.41 8.91 18.99
CA ILE A 3 -9.82 7.61 18.42
C ILE A 3 -9.64 7.60 16.89
N LEU A 4 -10.02 8.69 16.21
CA LEU A 4 -9.89 8.79 14.76
C LEU A 4 -8.43 8.78 14.33
N LEU A 5 -7.58 9.52 15.05
CA LEU A 5 -6.14 9.51 14.81
C LEU A 5 -5.55 8.11 15.04
N PHE A 6 -5.97 7.42 16.10
CA PHE A 6 -5.54 6.05 16.37
C PHE A 6 -5.92 5.10 15.21
N LEU A 7 -7.18 5.14 14.74
CA LEU A 7 -7.63 4.33 13.61
C LEU A 7 -6.89 4.68 12.32
N HIS A 8 -6.64 5.97 12.09
CA HIS A 8 -5.87 6.45 10.94
C HIS A 8 -4.46 5.87 10.95
N LEU A 9 -3.74 6.03 12.06
CA LEU A 9 -2.37 5.53 12.22
C LEU A 9 -2.31 4.00 12.18
N LEU A 10 -3.31 3.29 12.71
CA LEU A 10 -3.37 1.84 12.63
C LEU A 10 -3.41 1.36 11.17
N GLY A 11 -4.24 2.00 10.34
CA GLY A 11 -4.27 1.72 8.90
C GLY A 11 -2.93 2.02 8.23
N VAL A 12 -2.29 3.15 8.57
CA VAL A 12 -0.97 3.51 8.02
C VAL A 12 0.10 2.48 8.40
N VAL A 13 0.14 2.06 9.67
CA VAL A 13 1.11 1.08 10.18
C VAL A 13 0.96 -0.26 9.48
N ILE A 14 -0.28 -0.77 9.36
CA ILE A 14 -0.54 -2.06 8.70
C ILE A 14 -0.14 -1.99 7.22
N TRP A 15 -0.55 -0.94 6.51
CA TRP A 15 -0.33 -0.87 5.07
C TRP A 15 1.13 -0.53 4.73
N VAL A 16 1.67 0.58 5.23
CA VAL A 16 3.04 1.03 4.92
C VAL A 16 4.06 0.08 5.54
N GLY A 17 3.84 -0.35 6.78
CA GLY A 17 4.70 -1.33 7.45
C GLY A 17 4.70 -2.69 6.74
N GLY A 18 3.53 -3.16 6.29
CA GLY A 18 3.41 -4.39 5.51
C GLY A 18 4.12 -4.30 4.15
N MET A 19 4.03 -3.17 3.45
CA MET A 19 4.78 -2.93 2.21
C MET A 19 6.29 -2.91 2.47
N PHE A 20 6.74 -2.26 3.54
CA PHE A 20 8.15 -2.22 3.93
C PHE A 20 8.67 -3.64 4.20
N PHE A 21 7.98 -4.42 5.02
CA PHE A 21 8.34 -5.81 5.30
C PHE A 21 8.39 -6.66 4.02
N ALA A 22 7.36 -6.57 3.19
CA ALA A 22 7.29 -7.32 1.93
C ALA A 22 8.48 -6.98 1.02
N TYR A 23 8.80 -5.70 0.85
CA TYR A 23 9.82 -5.24 -0.09
C TYR A 23 11.25 -5.43 0.42
N MET A 24 11.51 -5.08 1.67
CA MET A 24 12.88 -5.02 2.23
C MET A 24 13.32 -6.32 2.87
N VAL A 25 12.38 -7.14 3.37
CA VAL A 25 12.70 -8.34 4.15
C VAL A 25 12.29 -9.60 3.39
N LEU A 26 11.00 -9.73 3.08
CA LEU A 26 10.47 -10.96 2.49
C LEU A 26 11.01 -11.19 1.07
N ARG A 27 11.06 -10.15 0.24
CA ARG A 27 11.54 -10.24 -1.15
C ARG A 27 12.97 -10.77 -1.28
N PRO A 28 14.00 -10.16 -0.67
CA PRO A 28 15.36 -10.68 -0.82
C PRO A 28 15.49 -12.10 -0.25
N THR A 29 14.85 -12.37 0.89
CA THR A 29 14.85 -13.70 1.52
C THR A 29 14.25 -14.76 0.60
N ALA A 30 13.08 -14.49 0.01
CA ALA A 30 12.43 -15.40 -0.94
C ALA A 30 13.23 -15.53 -2.24
N ALA A 31 13.95 -14.49 -2.66
CA ALA A 31 14.80 -14.55 -3.84
C ALA A 31 16.04 -15.44 -3.63
N GLN A 32 16.56 -15.49 -2.41
CA GLN A 32 17.71 -16.30 -2.03
C GLN A 32 17.35 -17.77 -1.78
N LEU A 33 16.22 -18.04 -1.13
CA LEU A 33 15.88 -19.38 -0.64
C LEU A 33 15.02 -20.22 -1.59
N LEU A 34 14.31 -19.60 -2.54
CA LEU A 34 13.28 -20.28 -3.33
C LEU A 34 13.54 -20.16 -4.83
N ASP A 35 13.37 -21.30 -5.51
CA ASP A 35 13.32 -21.37 -6.97
C ASP A 35 12.13 -20.60 -7.54
N SER A 36 12.21 -20.25 -8.83
CA SER A 36 11.25 -19.34 -9.47
C SER A 36 9.77 -19.73 -9.29
N PRO A 37 9.34 -20.98 -9.54
CA PRO A 37 7.93 -21.37 -9.40
C PRO A 37 7.42 -21.30 -7.95
N LEU A 38 8.24 -21.75 -6.99
CA LEU A 38 7.88 -21.75 -5.58
C LEU A 38 7.79 -20.33 -5.04
N ARG A 39 8.72 -19.46 -5.45
CA ARG A 39 8.71 -18.03 -5.14
C ARG A 39 7.47 -17.33 -5.68
N LEU A 40 7.02 -17.65 -6.89
CA LEU A 40 5.79 -17.09 -7.47
C LEU A 40 4.54 -17.52 -6.68
N LYS A 41 4.45 -18.81 -6.32
CA LYS A 41 3.36 -19.34 -5.48
C LYS A 41 3.35 -18.70 -4.08
N LEU A 42 4.51 -18.50 -3.46
CA LEU A 42 4.64 -17.77 -2.20
C LEU A 42 4.05 -16.36 -2.32
N TRP A 43 4.49 -15.60 -3.32
CA TRP A 43 4.03 -14.22 -3.51
C TRP A 43 2.54 -14.12 -3.77
N HIS A 44 1.99 -15.02 -4.58
CA HIS A 44 0.54 -15.12 -4.76
C HIS A 44 -0.19 -15.33 -3.43
N GLY A 45 0.29 -16.26 -2.60
CA GLY A 45 -0.28 -16.53 -1.28
C GLY A 45 -0.12 -15.39 -0.28
N VAL A 46 0.96 -14.63 -0.34
CA VAL A 46 1.19 -13.45 0.51
C VAL A 46 0.22 -12.34 0.12
N PHE A 47 0.12 -12.03 -1.18
CA PHE A 47 -0.76 -10.98 -1.68
C PHE A 47 -2.23 -11.29 -1.43
N SER A 48 -2.68 -12.53 -1.64
CA SER A 48 -4.08 -12.92 -1.41
C SER A 48 -4.51 -12.71 0.05
N ARG A 49 -3.59 -12.88 1.00
CA ARG A 49 -3.84 -12.65 2.43
C ARG A 49 -3.66 -11.19 2.83
N PHE A 50 -2.71 -10.47 2.25
CA PHE A 50 -2.39 -9.10 2.62
C PHE A 50 -3.35 -8.07 2.02
N PHE A 51 -3.82 -8.26 0.78
CA PHE A 51 -4.67 -7.25 0.12
C PHE A 51 -6.00 -6.96 0.81
N PRO A 52 -6.72 -7.92 1.44
CA PRO A 52 -7.86 -7.60 2.30
C PRO A 52 -7.51 -6.64 3.46
N TRP A 53 -6.34 -6.81 4.09
CA TRP A 53 -5.85 -5.89 5.12
C TRP A 53 -5.53 -4.51 4.55
N VAL A 54 -5.02 -4.43 3.32
CA VAL A 54 -4.79 -3.16 2.64
C VAL A 54 -6.12 -2.45 2.36
N PHE A 55 -7.15 -3.14 1.86
CA PHE A 55 -8.48 -2.55 1.69
C PHE A 55 -9.05 -2.01 3.01
N LEU A 56 -8.95 -2.79 4.09
CA LEU A 56 -9.38 -2.35 5.41
C LEU A 56 -8.59 -1.10 5.85
N SER A 57 -7.26 -1.09 5.65
CA SER A 57 -6.39 0.03 5.99
C SER A 57 -6.74 1.29 5.22
N VAL A 58 -6.95 1.19 3.90
CA VAL A 58 -7.41 2.30 3.05
C VAL A 58 -8.73 2.87 3.57
N GLY A 59 -9.69 2.00 3.87
CA GLY A 59 -10.99 2.39 4.43
C GLY A 59 -10.84 3.14 5.76
N LEU A 60 -10.04 2.60 6.69
CA LEU A 60 -9.77 3.24 7.98
C LEU A 60 -9.11 4.60 7.81
N ILE A 61 -8.07 4.72 6.96
CA ILE A 61 -7.34 5.96 6.70
C ILE A 61 -8.27 7.03 6.12
N LEU A 62 -9.02 6.71 5.07
CA LEU A 62 -9.89 7.68 4.40
C LEU A 62 -11.06 8.10 5.28
N ALA A 63 -11.75 7.15 5.91
CA ALA A 63 -12.90 7.46 6.75
C ALA A 63 -12.49 8.32 7.95
N SER A 64 -11.42 7.94 8.65
CA SER A 64 -10.91 8.73 9.78
C SER A 64 -10.34 10.09 9.34
N GLY A 65 -9.58 10.13 8.23
CA GLY A 65 -8.95 11.34 7.72
C GLY A 65 -9.97 12.38 7.26
N LEU A 66 -10.96 11.97 6.47
CA LEU A 66 -12.03 12.86 6.01
C LEU A 66 -12.87 13.36 7.19
N TYR A 67 -13.18 12.49 8.16
CA TYR A 67 -13.90 12.92 9.35
C TYR A 67 -13.10 13.93 10.18
N MET A 68 -11.78 13.74 10.34
CA MET A 68 -10.92 14.72 11.03
C MET A 68 -10.90 16.06 10.27
N ILE A 69 -10.83 16.06 8.95
CA ILE A 69 -10.91 17.28 8.12
C ILE A 69 -12.25 18.01 8.33
N MET A 70 -13.37 17.27 8.37
CA MET A 70 -14.68 17.87 8.66
C MET A 70 -14.72 18.53 10.05
N GLN A 71 -14.15 17.88 11.06
CA GLN A 71 -14.06 18.43 12.43
C GLN A 71 -13.14 19.66 12.52
N MET A 72 -12.19 19.80 11.59
CA MET A 72 -11.31 20.98 11.47
C MET A 72 -11.96 22.16 10.71
N GLY A 73 -13.24 22.06 10.33
CA GLY A 73 -13.93 23.10 9.55
C GLY A 73 -13.94 22.85 8.04
N GLY A 74 -13.54 21.65 7.60
CA GLY A 74 -13.54 21.24 6.19
C GLY A 74 -12.28 21.62 5.43
N PHE A 75 -12.22 21.26 4.14
CA PHE A 75 -11.03 21.44 3.31
C PHE A 75 -10.60 22.91 3.12
N MET A 76 -11.49 23.88 3.30
CA MET A 76 -11.14 25.30 3.23
C MET A 76 -10.38 25.81 4.47
N ALA A 77 -10.47 25.08 5.59
CA ALA A 77 -9.91 25.48 6.88
C ALA A 77 -8.60 24.76 7.24
N VAL A 78 -8.26 23.68 6.54
CA VAL A 78 -7.05 22.88 6.81
C VAL A 78 -5.81 23.47 6.16
N ARG A 79 -4.64 23.20 6.76
CA ARG A 79 -3.34 23.68 6.25
C ARG A 79 -2.92 22.90 4.99
N LEU A 80 -2.03 23.50 4.19
CA LEU A 80 -1.54 22.93 2.92
C LEU A 80 -1.01 21.50 3.04
N TYR A 81 -0.31 21.16 4.13
CA TYR A 81 0.25 19.81 4.30
C TYR A 81 -0.84 18.72 4.36
N ILE A 82 -2.05 19.06 4.85
CA ILE A 82 -3.19 18.13 4.90
C ILE A 82 -3.71 17.87 3.48
N HIS A 83 -3.74 18.89 2.61
CA HIS A 83 -4.07 18.71 1.20
C HIS A 83 -3.05 17.83 0.47
N LEU A 84 -1.76 18.07 0.72
CA LEU A 84 -0.68 17.23 0.15
C LEU A 84 -0.79 15.78 0.64
N MET A 85 -0.98 15.58 1.94
CA MET A 85 -1.18 14.25 2.53
C MET A 85 -2.39 13.52 1.92
N PHE A 86 -3.50 14.24 1.73
CA PHE A 86 -4.70 13.68 1.09
C PHE A 86 -4.47 13.32 -0.37
N ALA A 87 -3.85 14.21 -1.15
CA ALA A 87 -3.55 13.97 -2.56
C ALA A 87 -2.61 12.76 -2.75
N LEU A 88 -1.55 12.67 -1.94
CA LEU A 88 -0.63 11.53 -1.95
C LEU A 88 -1.35 10.23 -1.58
N GLY A 89 -2.19 10.26 -0.54
CA GLY A 89 -3.01 9.11 -0.15
C GLY A 89 -3.94 8.61 -1.25
N LEU A 90 -4.55 9.52 -2.03
CA LEU A 90 -5.37 9.15 -3.19
C LEU A 90 -4.53 8.50 -4.30
N VAL A 91 -3.35 9.03 -4.60
CA VAL A 91 -2.45 8.42 -5.59
C VAL A 91 -2.05 7.01 -5.15
N MET A 92 -1.67 6.84 -3.88
CA MET A 92 -1.34 5.53 -3.30
C MET A 92 -2.51 4.53 -3.41
N MET A 93 -3.73 4.98 -3.13
CA MET A 93 -4.94 4.18 -3.27
C MET A 93 -5.17 3.75 -4.72
N LEU A 94 -5.04 4.67 -5.68
CA LEU A 94 -5.22 4.37 -7.10
C LEU A 94 -4.19 3.35 -7.61
N ILE A 95 -2.93 3.46 -7.17
CA ILE A 95 -1.90 2.46 -7.47
C ILE A 95 -2.31 1.10 -6.91
N PHE A 96 -2.79 1.04 -5.66
CA PHE A 96 -3.23 -0.22 -5.05
C PHE A 96 -4.42 -0.85 -5.80
N ILE A 97 -5.43 -0.05 -6.16
CA ILE A 97 -6.59 -0.50 -6.95
C ILE A 97 -6.11 -1.08 -8.28
N TYR A 98 -5.22 -0.40 -8.99
CA TYR A 98 -4.64 -0.90 -10.24
C TYR A 98 -3.90 -2.23 -10.02
N VAL A 99 -3.07 -2.33 -8.98
CA VAL A 99 -2.34 -3.55 -8.64
C VAL A 99 -3.31 -4.71 -8.40
N PHE A 100 -4.34 -4.50 -7.59
CA PHE A 100 -5.31 -5.53 -7.23
C PHE A 100 -6.14 -6.02 -8.41
N PHE A 101 -6.76 -5.10 -9.17
CA PHE A 101 -7.71 -5.47 -10.22
C PHE A 101 -7.04 -5.89 -11.53
N SER A 102 -5.85 -5.36 -11.84
CA SER A 102 -5.14 -5.68 -13.08
C SER A 102 -4.04 -6.73 -12.83
N THR A 103 -2.97 -6.34 -12.14
CA THR A 103 -1.75 -7.16 -12.10
C THR A 103 -1.90 -8.43 -11.27
N PHE A 104 -2.62 -8.40 -10.15
CA PHE A 104 -2.78 -9.58 -9.31
C PHE A 104 -3.65 -10.65 -9.97
N LYS A 105 -4.71 -10.24 -10.67
CA LYS A 105 -5.53 -11.14 -11.48
C LYS A 105 -4.71 -11.81 -12.57
N ASN A 106 -3.86 -11.05 -13.26
CA ASN A 106 -2.95 -11.58 -14.28
C ASN A 106 -1.89 -12.52 -13.70
N LEU A 107 -1.36 -12.22 -12.50
CA LEU A 107 -0.40 -13.09 -11.82
C LEU A 107 -1.04 -14.46 -11.52
N ASN A 108 -2.25 -14.47 -10.95
CA ASN A 108 -2.96 -15.72 -10.67
C ASN A 108 -3.24 -16.51 -11.97
N TYR A 109 -3.65 -15.82 -13.05
CA TYR A 109 -3.88 -16.44 -14.36
C TYR A 109 -2.64 -17.18 -14.90
N HIS A 110 -1.46 -16.55 -14.88
CA HIS A 110 -0.25 -17.20 -15.38
C HIS A 110 0.24 -18.32 -14.45
N ILE A 111 0.07 -18.19 -13.13
CA ILE A 111 0.45 -19.23 -12.16
C ILE A 111 -0.40 -20.49 -12.33
N THR A 112 -1.71 -20.37 -12.55
CA THR A 112 -2.60 -21.54 -12.72
C THR A 112 -2.35 -22.28 -14.04
N ARG A 113 -1.74 -21.61 -15.01
CA ARG A 113 -1.35 -22.17 -16.32
C ARG A 113 0.13 -22.58 -16.39
N GLU A 114 0.85 -22.46 -15.27
CA GLU A 114 2.28 -22.77 -15.17
C GLU A 114 3.16 -21.96 -16.16
N GLU A 115 2.70 -20.77 -16.54
CA GLU A 115 3.42 -19.84 -17.44
C GLU A 115 4.44 -19.02 -16.63
N TRP A 116 5.47 -19.68 -16.10
CA TRP A 116 6.39 -19.11 -15.09
C TRP A 116 7.12 -17.85 -15.53
N SER A 117 7.51 -17.76 -16.82
CA SER A 117 8.19 -16.57 -17.37
C SER A 117 7.26 -15.35 -17.34
N SER A 118 6.04 -15.49 -17.85
CA SER A 118 5.00 -14.45 -17.85
C SER A 118 4.61 -14.04 -16.44
N ALA A 119 4.40 -15.02 -15.55
CA ALA A 119 4.14 -14.76 -14.12
C ALA A 119 5.27 -13.96 -13.46
N GLY A 120 6.53 -14.26 -13.81
CA GLY A 120 7.72 -13.53 -13.36
C GLY A 120 7.71 -12.05 -13.76
N MET A 121 7.32 -11.75 -15.01
CA MET A 121 7.19 -10.38 -15.51
C MET A 121 6.09 -9.61 -14.76
N VAL A 122 4.91 -10.22 -14.59
CA VAL A 122 3.81 -9.60 -13.85
C VAL A 122 4.18 -9.35 -12.39
N LEU A 123 4.87 -10.31 -11.73
CA LEU A 123 5.38 -10.10 -10.38
C LEU A 123 6.40 -8.94 -10.33
N GLY A 124 7.21 -8.76 -11.38
CA GLY A 124 8.09 -7.60 -11.54
C GLY A 124 7.34 -6.28 -11.53
N GLN A 125 6.25 -6.18 -12.29
CA GLN A 125 5.38 -5.00 -12.33
C GLN A 125 4.75 -4.71 -10.96
N ILE A 126 4.22 -5.75 -10.29
CA ILE A 126 3.66 -5.61 -8.93
C ILE A 126 4.72 -5.04 -7.98
N ARG A 127 5.94 -5.57 -8.02
CA ARG A 127 7.03 -5.08 -7.16
C ARG A 127 7.38 -3.63 -7.42
N LEU A 128 7.44 -3.21 -8.69
CA LEU A 128 7.72 -1.82 -9.04
C LEU A 128 6.65 -0.89 -8.45
N LEU A 129 5.38 -1.23 -8.64
CA LEU A 129 4.25 -0.44 -8.14
C LEU A 129 4.20 -0.40 -6.61
N ILE A 130 4.45 -1.53 -5.93
CA ILE A 130 4.56 -1.56 -4.46
C ILE A 130 5.75 -0.70 -3.99
N GLY A 131 6.88 -0.73 -4.68
CA GLY A 131 8.05 0.09 -4.35
C GLY A 131 7.77 1.59 -4.46
N ILE A 132 7.11 2.02 -5.54
CA ILE A 132 6.65 3.41 -5.71
C ILE A 132 5.67 3.77 -4.60
N ASN A 133 4.70 2.91 -4.31
CA ASN A 133 3.70 3.14 -3.28
C ASN A 133 4.33 3.26 -1.88
N LEU A 134 5.33 2.43 -1.57
CA LEU A 134 6.09 2.52 -0.34
C LEU A 134 6.82 3.87 -0.21
N ILE A 135 7.49 4.33 -1.27
CA ILE A 135 8.14 5.66 -1.27
C ILE A 135 7.12 6.77 -1.01
N LEU A 136 5.98 6.74 -1.72
CA LEU A 136 4.90 7.70 -1.50
C LEU A 136 4.38 7.66 -0.05
N GLY A 137 4.27 6.47 0.55
CA GLY A 137 3.90 6.31 1.95
C GLY A 137 4.90 6.98 2.89
N MET A 138 6.20 6.77 2.67
CA MET A 138 7.26 7.41 3.47
C MET A 138 7.26 8.94 3.32
N VAL A 139 7.05 9.45 2.10
CA VAL A 139 6.91 10.89 1.84
C VAL A 139 5.68 11.45 2.55
N THR A 140 4.55 10.75 2.48
CA THR A 140 3.28 11.15 3.12
C THR A 140 3.44 11.27 4.63
N ILE A 141 4.12 10.30 5.28
CA ILE A 141 4.43 10.35 6.71
C ILE A 141 5.33 11.56 7.02
N THR A 142 6.36 11.79 6.22
CA THR A 142 7.26 12.96 6.38
C THR A 142 6.49 14.28 6.30
N VAL A 143 5.61 14.42 5.29
CA VAL A 143 4.75 15.61 5.12
C VAL A 143 3.86 15.83 6.34
N ALA A 144 3.26 14.76 6.87
CA ALA A 144 2.40 14.85 8.04
C ALA A 144 3.16 15.27 9.30
N VAL A 145 4.36 14.72 9.52
CA VAL A 145 5.18 15.02 10.71
C VAL A 145 5.75 16.44 10.64
N LEU A 146 6.42 16.79 9.54
CA LEU A 146 7.07 18.10 9.41
C LEU A 146 6.04 19.22 9.30
N GLY A 147 4.98 19.04 8.50
CA GLY A 147 3.91 20.03 8.35
C GLY A 147 3.04 20.20 9.59
N GLY A 148 2.96 19.19 10.46
CA GLY A 148 2.27 19.29 11.75
C GLY A 148 3.08 19.99 12.84
N SER A 149 4.40 20.10 12.67
CA SER A 149 5.31 20.75 13.63
C SER A 149 5.50 22.26 13.44
N THR A 150 4.94 22.80 12.35
CA THR A 150 4.92 24.22 11.94
C THR A 150 3.50 24.75 11.98
#